data_AF-A0A961TG74-F1
#
_entry.id   AF-A0A961TG74-F1
#
_cell.length_a   1.000
_cell.length_b   1.000
_cell.length_c   1.000
_cell.angle_alpha   90.00
_cell.angle_beta   90.00
_cell.angle_gamma   90.00
#
_symmetry.space_group_name_H-M   'P 1'
#
loop_
_entity.id
_entity.type
_entity.pdbx_description
1 polymer ?
#
loop_
_entity_poly.entity_id
_entity_poly.type
_entity_poly.pdbx_seq_one_letter_code
_entity_poly.pdbx_strand_id
1 'polypeptide(L)'
;MYYMLYEMSHAALGPWRAAADATRLFYSNPVNPASHTSFGRQIAASAEVFERVTRRYGKPEFGISETRVNGLAVPVAEKIVWKRPFCNLIHFQRALPEGKSAGPKILIVAPMSGHYATLLRGTVEEMVQHGDVYITD
;
A
#
# COMPACT_ATOMS: atom_id res chain seq x y z
N MET A 1 18.17 18.45 9.15
CA MET A 1 17.84 18.72 10.56
C MET A 1 16.34 18.55 10.84
N TYR A 2 15.44 19.23 10.12
CA TYR A 2 13.98 19.07 10.30
C TYR A 2 13.46 17.64 10.11
N TYR A 3 13.96 16.89 9.12
CA TYR A 3 13.57 15.49 8.92
C TYR A 3 13.94 14.60 10.12
N MET A 4 15.10 14.84 10.75
CA MET A 4 15.49 14.07 11.95
C MET A 4 14.64 14.42 13.17
N LEU A 5 14.30 15.70 13.37
CA LEU A 5 13.34 16.12 14.40
C LEU A 5 11.96 15.50 14.19
N TYR A 6 11.51 15.45 12.94
CA TYR A 6 10.26 14.81 12.54
C TYR A 6 10.30 13.29 12.77
N GLU A 7 11.38 12.59 12.39
CA GLU A 7 11.50 11.16 12.68
C GLU A 7 11.63 10.87 14.17
N MET A 8 12.32 11.73 14.92
CA MET A 8 12.47 11.61 16.36
C MET A 8 11.13 11.79 17.10
N SER A 9 10.28 12.73 16.66
CA SER A 9 8.94 12.89 17.23
C SER A 9 8.05 11.68 16.93
N HIS A 10 8.14 11.11 15.73
CA HIS A 10 7.44 9.87 15.39
C HIS A 10 7.94 8.66 16.19
N ALA A 11 9.25 8.55 16.42
CA ALA A 11 9.86 7.50 17.22
C ALA A 11 9.45 7.62 18.71
N ALA A 12 9.42 8.83 19.25
CA ALA A 12 8.99 9.11 20.62
C ALA A 12 7.54 8.70 20.90
N LEU A 13 6.67 8.70 19.87
CA LEU A 13 5.29 8.22 19.96
C LEU A 13 5.15 6.69 19.96
N GLY A 14 6.24 5.93 19.71
CA GLY A 14 6.23 4.46 19.67
C GLY A 14 5.61 3.80 20.91
N PRO A 15 6.07 4.11 22.13
CA PRO A 15 5.51 3.54 23.36
C PRO A 15 4.01 3.86 23.55
N TRP A 16 3.59 5.07 23.18
CA TRP A 16 2.20 5.48 23.26
C TRP A 16 1.29 4.73 22.29
N ARG A 17 1.79 4.40 21.09
CA ARG A 17 1.07 3.52 20.14
C ARG A 17 0.93 2.12 20.69
N ALA A 18 1.99 1.55 21.27
CA ALA A 18 1.91 0.22 21.89
C ALA A 18 0.90 0.18 23.05
N ALA A 19 0.84 1.23 23.87
CA ALA A 19 -0.17 1.36 24.91
C ALA A 19 -1.59 1.49 24.35
N ALA A 20 -1.77 2.24 23.25
CA ALA A 20 -3.05 2.36 22.56
C ALA A 20 -3.50 1.01 21.96
N ASP A 21 -2.60 0.26 21.34
CA ASP A 21 -2.87 -1.09 20.82
C ASP A 21 -3.28 -2.06 21.93
N ALA A 22 -2.56 -2.06 23.06
CA ALA A 22 -2.90 -2.88 24.22
C ALA A 22 -4.27 -2.51 24.82
N THR A 23 -4.55 -1.20 24.92
CA THR A 23 -5.84 -0.68 25.39
C THR A 23 -6.96 -1.12 24.47
N ARG A 24 -6.78 -0.97 23.15
CA ARG A 24 -7.75 -1.41 22.14
C ARG A 24 -7.99 -2.91 22.26
N LEU A 25 -6.95 -3.73 22.39
CA LEU A 25 -7.08 -5.19 22.53
C LEU A 25 -7.85 -5.56 23.80
N PHE A 26 -7.55 -4.92 24.93
CA PHE A 26 -8.20 -5.20 26.21
C PHE A 26 -9.70 -4.85 26.18
N TYR A 27 -10.06 -3.66 25.68
CA TYR A 27 -11.44 -3.20 25.62
C TYR A 27 -12.23 -3.75 24.43
N SER A 28 -11.58 -4.45 23.49
CA SER A 28 -12.26 -5.17 22.39
C SER A 28 -12.37 -6.67 22.65
N ASN A 29 -11.77 -7.18 23.73
CA ASN A 29 -11.81 -8.62 24.06
C ASN A 29 -13.24 -9.03 24.49
N PRO A 30 -13.90 -9.97 23.79
CA PRO A 30 -15.27 -10.39 24.12
C PRO A 30 -15.43 -10.97 25.54
N VAL A 31 -14.35 -11.49 26.12
CA VAL A 31 -14.31 -12.07 27.48
C VAL A 31 -14.26 -10.98 28.55
N ASN A 32 -13.92 -9.74 28.19
CA ASN A 32 -13.93 -8.60 29.10
C ASN A 32 -15.35 -7.98 29.16
N PRO A 33 -16.07 -8.03 30.30
CA PRO A 33 -17.41 -7.44 30.38
C PRO A 33 -17.46 -5.95 30.03
N ALA A 34 -16.36 -5.21 30.24
CA ALA A 34 -16.27 -3.81 29.89
C ALA A 34 -16.36 -3.56 28.38
N SER A 35 -16.01 -4.52 27.52
CA SER A 35 -16.08 -4.39 26.06
C SER A 35 -17.50 -4.21 25.54
N HIS A 36 -18.49 -4.71 26.28
CA HIS A 36 -19.90 -4.63 25.94
C HIS A 36 -20.56 -3.34 26.39
N THR A 37 -19.86 -2.54 27.21
CA THR A 37 -20.36 -1.24 27.69
C THR A 37 -20.10 -0.13 26.68
N SER A 38 -20.95 0.89 26.65
CA SER A 38 -20.74 2.06 25.80
C SER A 38 -19.43 2.78 26.11
N PHE A 39 -19.04 2.82 27.39
CA PHE A 39 -17.79 3.43 27.84
C PHE A 39 -16.56 2.66 27.34
N GLY A 40 -16.53 1.33 27.50
CA GLY A 40 -15.44 0.50 27.01
C GLY A 40 -15.27 0.56 25.49
N ARG A 41 -16.39 0.55 24.74
CA ARG A 41 -16.35 0.77 23.28
C ARG A 41 -15.79 2.14 22.91
N GLN A 42 -16.13 3.19 23.66
CA GLN A 42 -15.61 4.54 23.42
C GLN A 42 -14.10 4.61 23.66
N ILE A 43 -13.60 4.00 24.74
CA ILE A 43 -12.15 3.90 25.01
C ILE A 43 -11.42 3.16 23.89
N ALA A 44 -11.96 2.00 23.46
CA ALA A 44 -11.36 1.23 22.37
C ALA A 44 -11.28 2.04 21.06
N ALA A 45 -12.36 2.75 20.71
CA ALA A 45 -12.42 3.60 19.53
C ALA A 45 -11.44 4.79 19.62
N SER A 46 -11.33 5.45 20.78
CA SER A 46 -10.36 6.54 20.98
C SER A 46 -8.92 6.05 20.85
N ALA A 47 -8.62 4.88 21.42
CA ALA A 47 -7.30 4.24 21.28
C ALA A 47 -6.99 3.89 19.81
N GLU A 48 -7.96 3.37 19.07
CA GLU A 48 -7.82 3.07 17.64
C GLU A 48 -7.57 4.33 16.80
N VAL A 49 -8.30 5.42 17.04
CA VAL A 49 -8.07 6.69 16.32
C VAL A 49 -6.68 7.23 16.60
N PHE A 50 -6.23 7.25 17.86
CA PHE A 50 -4.89 7.70 18.23
C PHE A 50 -3.80 6.87 17.53
N GLU A 51 -3.97 5.55 17.54
CA GLU A 51 -3.10 4.60 16.86
C GLU A 51 -3.00 4.91 15.37
N ARG A 52 -4.14 5.00 14.67
CA ARG A 52 -4.20 5.23 13.21
C ARG A 52 -3.64 6.59 12.80
N VAL A 53 -3.90 7.64 13.58
CA VAL A 53 -3.44 9.02 13.29
C VAL A 53 -1.94 9.14 13.46
N THR A 54 -1.38 8.42 14.43
CA THR A 54 0.06 8.51 14.71
C THR A 54 0.86 7.48 13.90
N ARG A 55 0.27 6.36 13.46
CA ARG A 55 0.97 5.30 12.71
C ARG A 55 1.54 5.84 11.39
N ARG A 56 2.76 5.40 11.08
CA ARG A 56 3.38 5.61 9.76
C ARG A 56 3.04 4.41 8.88
N TYR A 57 2.41 4.67 7.74
CA TYR A 57 2.20 3.66 6.71
C TYR A 57 3.34 3.75 5.70
N GLY A 58 4.04 2.63 5.50
CA GLY A 58 4.99 2.51 4.40
C GLY A 58 4.28 2.52 3.06
N LYS A 59 5.05 2.67 1.99
CA LYS A 59 4.55 2.46 0.63
C LYS A 59 4.06 1.02 0.48
N PRO A 60 2.78 0.77 0.15
CA PRO A 60 2.32 -0.56 -0.23
C PRO A 60 3.03 -1.03 -1.50
N GLU A 61 3.14 -2.33 -1.69
CA GLU A 61 3.61 -2.90 -2.96
C GLU A 61 2.49 -2.82 -4.01
N PHE A 62 2.80 -2.96 -5.31
CA PHE A 62 1.75 -3.27 -6.28
C PHE A 62 1.33 -4.73 -6.12
N GLY A 63 2.29 -5.65 -5.95
CA GLY A 63 1.99 -7.04 -5.59
C GLY A 63 1.33 -7.82 -6.73
N ILE A 64 1.63 -7.42 -7.98
CA ILE A 64 1.06 -8.04 -9.18
C ILE A 64 2.05 -9.10 -9.67
N SER A 65 1.93 -10.32 -9.14
CA SER A 65 2.82 -11.44 -9.48
C SER A 65 2.35 -12.25 -10.69
N GLU A 66 1.06 -12.19 -11.02
CA GLU A 66 0.47 -12.90 -12.14
C GLU A 66 -0.67 -12.11 -12.78
N THR A 67 -0.96 -12.44 -14.03
CA THR A 67 -2.09 -11.89 -14.79
C THR A 67 -2.65 -12.96 -15.72
N ARG A 68 -3.78 -12.69 -16.39
CA ARG A 68 -4.34 -13.58 -17.40
C ARG A 68 -4.18 -12.98 -18.80
N VAL A 69 -3.59 -13.75 -19.72
CA VAL A 69 -3.50 -13.39 -21.14
C VAL A 69 -4.15 -14.50 -21.96
N ASN A 70 -5.22 -14.17 -22.68
CA ASN A 70 -6.03 -15.15 -23.43
C ASN A 70 -6.49 -16.34 -22.56
N GLY A 71 -6.85 -16.08 -21.31
CA GLY A 71 -7.31 -17.10 -20.35
C GLY A 71 -6.21 -17.92 -19.68
N LEU A 72 -4.94 -17.72 -20.03
CA LEU A 72 -3.80 -18.40 -19.41
C LEU A 72 -3.15 -17.52 -18.35
N ALA A 73 -2.80 -18.11 -17.20
CA ALA A 73 -2.04 -17.43 -16.16
C ALA A 73 -0.60 -17.22 -16.63
N VAL A 74 -0.13 -15.97 -16.55
CA VAL A 74 1.22 -15.55 -16.95
C VAL A 74 1.86 -14.77 -15.80
N PRO A 75 3.08 -15.11 -15.38
CA PRO A 75 3.82 -14.34 -14.39
C PRO A 75 4.06 -12.89 -14.83
N VAL A 76 4.04 -11.97 -13.87
CA VAL A 76 4.33 -10.55 -14.06
C VAL A 76 5.50 -10.16 -13.16
N ALA A 77 6.44 -9.41 -13.71
CA ALA A 77 7.59 -8.88 -12.99
C ALA A 77 7.60 -7.35 -13.02
N GLU A 78 7.69 -6.73 -11.85
CA GLU A 78 7.85 -5.28 -11.70
C GLU A 78 9.32 -4.89 -11.97
N LYS A 79 9.54 -3.96 -12.89
CA LYS A 79 10.88 -3.48 -13.25
C LYS A 79 10.93 -1.97 -13.34
N ILE A 80 11.85 -1.34 -12.62
CA ILE A 80 12.14 0.09 -12.80
C ILE A 80 12.98 0.23 -14.08
N VAL A 81 12.37 0.77 -15.12
CA VAL A 81 13.02 0.96 -16.43
C VAL A 81 13.61 2.35 -16.61
N TRP A 82 13.17 3.31 -15.77
CA TRP A 82 13.73 4.65 -15.71
C TRP A 82 13.63 5.21 -14.30
N LYS A 83 14.66 5.94 -13.86
CA LYS A 83 14.75 6.47 -12.49
C LYS A 83 15.20 7.93 -12.51
N ARG A 84 14.44 8.78 -11.82
CA ARG A 84 14.74 10.19 -11.56
C ARG A 84 14.48 10.52 -10.09
N PRO A 85 15.01 11.65 -9.56
CA PRO A 85 14.80 12.03 -8.17
C PRO A 85 13.33 12.22 -7.76
N PHE A 86 12.44 12.45 -8.73
CA PHE A 86 11.02 12.73 -8.51
C PHE A 86 10.07 11.66 -9.07
N CYS A 87 10.61 10.63 -9.75
CA CYS A 87 9.78 9.65 -10.45
C CYS A 87 10.61 8.40 -10.82
N ASN A 88 10.05 7.23 -10.54
CA ASN A 88 10.42 5.97 -11.17
C ASN A 88 9.38 5.63 -12.23
N LEU A 89 9.83 5.16 -13.39
CA LEU A 89 8.96 4.50 -14.35
C LEU A 89 9.04 3.01 -14.11
N ILE A 90 7.94 2.43 -13.64
CA ILE A 90 7.82 1.00 -13.36
C ILE A 90 7.13 0.34 -14.55
N HIS A 91 7.69 -0.75 -15.03
CA HIS A 91 7.18 -1.60 -16.10
C HIS A 91 6.69 -2.92 -15.51
N PHE A 92 5.48 -3.34 -15.88
CA PHE A 92 4.92 -4.64 -15.50
C PHE A 92 5.12 -5.64 -16.64
N GLN A 93 6.27 -6.31 -16.61
CA GLN A 93 6.67 -7.22 -17.67
C GLN A 93 5.99 -8.58 -17.50
N ARG A 94 5.19 -8.97 -18.48
CA ARG A 94 4.61 -10.32 -18.57
C ARG A 94 5.62 -11.32 -19.13
N ALA A 95 5.67 -12.51 -18.56
CA ALA A 95 6.49 -13.62 -19.06
C ALA A 95 5.81 -14.33 -20.25
N LEU A 96 5.75 -13.64 -21.39
CA LEU A 96 5.18 -14.18 -22.62
C LEU A 96 6.20 -15.09 -23.36
N PRO A 97 5.73 -16.12 -24.09
CA PRO A 97 6.57 -16.90 -25.00
C PRO A 97 7.32 -16.02 -26.01
N GLU A 98 8.51 -16.45 -26.42
CA GLU A 98 9.31 -15.73 -27.42
C GLU A 98 8.51 -15.48 -28.71
N GLY A 99 8.62 -14.26 -29.25
CA GLY A 99 7.93 -13.84 -30.47
C GLY A 99 6.47 -13.40 -30.28
N LYS A 100 5.85 -13.58 -29.11
CA LYS A 100 4.54 -12.98 -28.83
C LYS A 100 4.66 -11.48 -28.54
N SER A 101 3.82 -10.69 -29.20
CA SER A 101 3.69 -9.27 -28.92
C SER A 101 3.12 -9.04 -27.52
N ALA A 102 3.69 -8.08 -26.79
CA ALA A 102 3.14 -7.56 -25.54
C ALA A 102 1.93 -6.63 -25.77
N GLY A 103 1.44 -6.51 -27.00
CA GLY A 103 0.29 -5.64 -27.31
C GLY A 103 0.66 -4.14 -27.24
N PRO A 104 -0.34 -3.26 -27.11
CA PRO A 104 -0.13 -1.81 -27.09
C PRO A 104 0.63 -1.39 -25.82
N LYS A 105 1.49 -0.37 -25.96
CA LYS A 105 2.15 0.28 -24.81
C LYS A 105 1.18 1.22 -24.12
N ILE A 106 1.04 1.07 -22.80
CA ILE A 106 0.14 1.86 -21.97
C ILE A 106 0.98 2.55 -20.89
N LEU A 107 0.90 3.87 -20.84
CA LEU A 107 1.52 4.67 -19.77
C LEU A 107 0.42 5.21 -18.85
N ILE A 108 0.46 4.80 -17.59
CA ILE A 108 -0.39 5.29 -16.52
C ILE A 108 0.38 6.39 -15.78
N VAL A 109 -0.17 7.60 -15.74
CA VAL A 109 0.41 8.71 -15.00
C VAL A 109 -0.30 8.80 -13.66
N ALA A 110 0.39 8.41 -12.59
CA ALA A 110 -0.17 8.46 -11.24
C ALA A 110 -0.30 9.91 -10.75
N PRO A 111 -1.41 10.27 -10.07
CA PRO A 111 -1.61 11.60 -9.55
C PRO A 111 -0.68 11.88 -8.36
N MET A 112 -0.06 13.07 -8.34
CA MET A 112 0.78 13.54 -7.23
C MET A 112 -0.07 14.17 -6.12
N SER A 113 -0.97 13.41 -5.50
CA SER A 113 -1.90 13.91 -4.46
C SER A 113 -1.50 13.51 -3.03
N GLY A 114 -0.20 13.27 -2.79
CA GLY A 114 0.31 12.82 -1.49
C GLY A 114 0.05 11.35 -1.17
N HIS A 115 -0.36 10.57 -2.16
CA HIS A 115 -0.58 9.12 -2.06
C HIS A 115 0.39 8.37 -2.97
N TYR A 116 0.61 7.10 -2.68
CA TYR A 116 1.44 6.22 -3.50
C TYR A 116 0.72 5.82 -4.80
N ALA A 117 1.47 5.63 -5.89
CA ALA A 117 0.93 5.16 -7.17
C ALA A 117 0.23 3.80 -7.05
N THR A 118 0.51 3.04 -5.99
CA THR A 118 -0.15 1.77 -5.65
C THR A 118 -1.65 1.88 -5.38
N LEU A 119 -2.22 3.08 -5.23
CA LEU A 119 -3.68 3.26 -5.28
C LEU A 119 -4.27 2.87 -6.63
N LEU A 120 -3.48 3.00 -7.72
CA LEU A 120 -3.85 2.57 -9.06
C LEU A 120 -3.55 1.08 -9.30
N ARG A 121 -3.28 0.30 -8.26
CA ARG A 121 -3.00 -1.15 -8.38
C ARG A 121 -4.07 -1.86 -9.21
N GLY A 122 -5.36 -1.68 -8.88
CA GLY A 122 -6.44 -2.30 -9.63
C GLY A 122 -6.49 -1.89 -11.10
N THR A 123 -6.12 -0.63 -11.41
CA THR A 123 -5.98 -0.15 -12.79
C THR A 123 -4.84 -0.86 -13.51
N VAL A 124 -3.69 -1.01 -12.85
CA VAL A 124 -2.54 -1.74 -13.42
C VAL A 124 -2.89 -3.22 -13.62
N GLU A 125 -3.49 -3.87 -12.63
CA GLU A 125 -3.91 -5.28 -12.69
C GLU A 125 -4.81 -5.56 -13.89
N GLU A 126 -5.75 -4.67 -14.18
CA GLU A 126 -6.63 -4.79 -15.34
C GLU A 126 -5.88 -4.51 -16.65
N MET A 127 -5.12 -3.41 -16.71
CA MET A 127 -4.44 -3.01 -17.95
C MET A 127 -3.36 -3.99 -18.39
N VAL A 128 -2.68 -4.66 -17.43
CA VAL A 128 -1.63 -5.64 -17.71
C VAL A 128 -2.17 -6.85 -18.48
N GLN A 129 -3.46 -7.17 -18.36
CA GLN A 129 -4.07 -8.24 -19.17
C GLN A 129 -4.05 -7.89 -20.67
N HIS A 130 -4.19 -6.62 -21.01
CA HIS A 130 -4.45 -6.14 -22.37
C HIS A 130 -3.22 -5.54 -23.07
N GLY A 131 -2.18 -5.16 -22.34
CA GLY A 131 -1.05 -4.41 -22.93
C GLY A 131 0.25 -4.43 -22.13
N ASP A 132 1.21 -3.67 -22.64
CA ASP A 132 2.54 -3.48 -22.09
C ASP A 132 2.54 -2.24 -21.18
N VAL A 133 2.36 -2.45 -19.88
CA VAL A 133 1.96 -1.39 -18.94
C VAL A 133 3.15 -0.79 -18.20
N TYR A 134 3.16 0.54 -18.17
CA TYR A 134 4.09 1.36 -17.41
C TYR A 134 3.32 2.29 -16.48
N ILE A 135 3.86 2.57 -15.29
CA ILE A 135 3.30 3.56 -14.37
C ILE A 135 4.39 4.47 -13.81
N THR A 136 4.09 5.74 -13.64
CA THR A 136 4.93 6.69 -12.90
C THR A 136 4.70 6.54 -11.40
N ASP A 137 5.76 6.47 -10.62
CA ASP A 137 5.70 6.33 -9.16
C ASP A 137 6.74 7.18 -8.42
#